data_AF-A0A4R1KWI6-F1
#
_entry.id   AF-A0A4R1KWI6-F1
#
_cell.length_a   1.000
_cell.length_b   1.000
_cell.length_c   1.000
_cell.angle_alpha   90.00
_cell.angle_beta   90.00
_cell.angle_gamma   90.00
#
_symmetry.space_group_name_H-M   'P 1'
#
loop_
_entity.id
_entity.type
_entity.pdbx_description
1 polymer ?
#
loop_
_entity_poly.entity_id
_entity_poly.type
_entity_poly.pdbx_seq_one_letter_code
_entity_poly.pdbx_strand_id
1 'polypeptide(L)'
;MKYFKYFLFILLFSAVGQSQNPNKFAGFIKLQDTLLIKYKVEFNEDNGLVSGYSFTDFGGEHETKSRIEGYYNDDKKEISFKEVELIYTKSPVSLDDFDFCNINFISKRFKLGSDKMMGDFKGTFSDGAKCLNGELAMNSVEKIQKRISKFSKKVKNSNRIADSIKTKVQNIKIIDTLNLNVLKKNQITTIPTSSKSLKLFIYDGGQIDDDIVTIYVDDKSLLTKYRISKAKKILEIPINKEITKIKVLSEAVGSIGSNTAIIEIYDGKNTIKTMTNLEKGETTEIDVVRKQ
;
A
#
# COMPACT_ATOMS: atom_id res chain seq x y z
N MET A 1 -21.01 -62.46 -24.49
CA MET A 1 -19.54 -62.21 -24.51
C MET A 1 -19.30 -60.97 -25.35
N LYS A 2 -18.46 -59.99 -25.04
CA LYS A 2 -17.65 -59.66 -23.87
C LYS A 2 -17.00 -58.31 -24.26
N TYR A 3 -17.15 -57.30 -23.39
CA TYR A 3 -16.30 -56.11 -23.26
C TYR A 3 -16.08 -55.18 -24.48
N PHE A 4 -16.68 -53.99 -24.43
CA PHE A 4 -15.89 -52.77 -24.61
C PHE A 4 -16.51 -51.59 -23.84
N LYS A 5 -16.46 -51.71 -22.50
CA LYS A 5 -16.50 -50.56 -21.60
C LYS A 5 -15.09 -50.00 -21.53
N TYR A 6 -14.82 -48.93 -22.28
CA TYR A 6 -13.69 -48.03 -22.06
C TYR A 6 -14.28 -46.61 -22.18
N PHE A 7 -14.78 -46.04 -21.09
CA PHE A 7 -14.02 -45.18 -20.18
C PHE A 7 -13.32 -44.05 -20.94
N LEU A 8 -14.12 -43.15 -21.54
CA LEU A 8 -13.66 -41.85 -22.00
C LEU A 8 -13.64 -40.90 -20.79
N PHE A 9 -12.65 -41.09 -19.92
CA PHE A 9 -12.28 -40.15 -18.87
C PHE A 9 -11.39 -39.08 -19.51
N ILE A 10 -12.00 -38.16 -20.27
CA ILE A 10 -11.31 -36.97 -20.75
C ILE A 10 -11.20 -36.00 -19.57
N LEU A 11 -10.05 -36.11 -18.90
CA LEU A 11 -9.22 -35.02 -18.39
C LEU A 11 -9.90 -33.64 -18.34
N LEU A 12 -10.66 -33.42 -17.28
CA LEU A 12 -10.73 -32.10 -16.63
C LEU A 12 -9.35 -31.85 -16.00
N PHE A 13 -8.36 -31.49 -16.82
CA PHE A 13 -7.24 -30.69 -16.33
C PHE A 13 -7.85 -29.33 -16.00
N SER A 14 -8.34 -29.20 -14.76
CA SER A 14 -8.49 -27.92 -14.12
C SER A 14 -7.14 -27.24 -14.27
N ALA A 15 -7.07 -26.25 -15.17
CA ALA A 15 -6.06 -25.23 -15.11
C ALA A 15 -6.24 -24.58 -13.73
N VAL A 16 -5.52 -25.11 -12.75
CA VAL A 16 -5.23 -24.40 -11.52
C VAL A 16 -4.35 -23.25 -12.00
N GLY A 17 -4.99 -22.17 -12.44
CA GLY A 17 -4.33 -20.90 -12.65
C GLY A 17 -3.66 -20.59 -11.32
N GLN A 18 -2.35 -20.81 -11.24
CA GLN A 18 -1.58 -20.31 -10.12
C GLN A 18 -1.74 -18.81 -10.20
N SER A 19 -2.60 -18.26 -9.36
CA SER A 19 -2.57 -16.84 -9.05
C SER A 19 -1.14 -16.57 -8.58
N GLN A 20 -0.31 -16.02 -9.47
CA GLN A 20 1.03 -15.62 -9.10
C GLN A 20 0.85 -14.52 -8.06
N ASN A 21 1.27 -14.80 -6.83
CA ASN A 21 1.30 -13.76 -5.82
C ASN A 21 2.24 -12.66 -6.31
N PRO A 22 1.87 -11.38 -6.16
CA PRO A 22 2.71 -10.29 -6.62
C PRO A 22 4.09 -10.39 -5.98
N ASN A 23 5.11 -10.13 -6.79
CA ASN A 23 6.48 -10.00 -6.34
C ASN A 23 6.58 -8.78 -5.43
N LYS A 24 6.96 -8.99 -4.15
CA LYS A 24 7.06 -7.91 -3.17
C LYS A 24 8.50 -7.72 -2.71
N PHE A 25 9.00 -6.50 -2.86
CA PHE A 25 10.32 -6.08 -2.41
C PHE A 25 10.21 -4.86 -1.52
N ALA A 26 11.03 -4.79 -0.47
CA ALA A 26 11.12 -3.65 0.42
C ALA A 26 12.58 -3.36 0.77
N GLY A 27 12.89 -2.10 0.99
CA GLY A 27 14.23 -1.63 1.30
C GLY A 27 14.28 -0.12 1.32
N PHE A 28 15.28 0.45 0.65
CA PHE A 28 15.54 1.88 0.70
C PHE A 28 15.91 2.46 -0.66
N ILE A 29 15.47 3.68 -0.90
CA ILE A 29 16.11 4.64 -1.79
C ILE A 29 17.36 5.15 -1.07
N LYS A 30 18.52 5.02 -1.72
CA LYS A 30 19.78 5.60 -1.29
C LYS A 30 20.10 6.80 -2.17
N LEU A 31 20.18 7.97 -1.55
CA LEU A 31 20.69 9.18 -2.21
C LEU A 31 22.17 9.38 -1.86
N GLN A 32 22.85 10.24 -2.60
CA GLN A 32 24.29 10.48 -2.46
C GLN A 32 24.68 10.95 -1.03
N ASP A 33 23.75 11.59 -0.30
CA ASP A 33 24.00 12.23 0.99
C ASP A 33 23.64 11.35 2.21
N THR A 34 23.79 10.03 2.12
CA THR A 34 23.43 9.01 3.15
C THR A 34 21.95 8.93 3.55
N LEU A 35 21.07 9.77 3.01
CA LEU A 35 19.63 9.69 3.26
C LEU A 35 19.06 8.36 2.74
N LEU A 36 18.42 7.62 3.65
CA LEU A 36 17.72 6.36 3.36
C LEU A 36 16.22 6.56 3.50
N ILE A 37 15.51 6.57 2.38
CA ILE A 37 14.04 6.67 2.37
C ILE A 37 13.48 5.27 2.17
N LYS A 38 12.57 4.85 3.06
CA LYS A 38 11.90 3.55 2.94
C LYS A 38 11.20 3.43 1.58
N TYR A 39 11.39 2.32 0.90
CA TYR A 39 10.76 2.07 -0.40
C TYR A 39 10.28 0.64 -0.50
N LYS A 40 9.08 0.45 -1.05
CA LYS A 40 8.49 -0.86 -1.32
C LYS A 40 7.92 -0.89 -2.73
N VAL A 41 8.05 -2.02 -3.40
CA VAL A 41 7.44 -2.27 -4.71
C VAL A 41 6.71 -3.61 -4.68
N GLU A 42 5.51 -3.61 -5.26
CA GLU A 42 4.66 -4.80 -5.43
C GLU A 42 4.25 -4.88 -6.90
N PHE A 43 4.64 -5.93 -7.61
CA PHE A 43 4.39 -6.05 -9.04
C PHE A 43 4.07 -7.46 -9.50
N ASN A 44 3.31 -7.54 -10.58
CA ASN A 44 3.14 -8.75 -11.37
C ASN A 44 3.92 -8.61 -12.66
N GLU A 45 4.35 -9.75 -13.18
CA GLU A 45 4.96 -9.87 -14.49
C GLU A 45 4.07 -10.79 -15.33
N ASP A 46 3.75 -10.36 -16.55
CA ASP A 46 2.97 -11.13 -17.52
C ASP A 46 3.56 -10.91 -18.92
N ASN A 47 4.11 -11.96 -19.51
CA ASN A 47 4.72 -11.95 -20.86
C ASN A 47 5.74 -10.82 -21.08
N GLY A 48 6.59 -10.57 -20.11
CA GLY A 48 7.62 -9.52 -20.09
C GLY A 48 7.11 -8.15 -19.67
N LEU A 49 5.81 -7.96 -19.46
CA LEU A 49 5.23 -6.70 -19.00
C LEU A 49 5.16 -6.68 -17.47
N VAL A 50 5.66 -5.61 -16.87
CA VAL A 50 5.63 -5.40 -15.41
C VAL A 50 4.58 -4.34 -15.09
N SER A 51 3.68 -4.67 -14.16
CA SER A 51 2.67 -3.73 -13.66
C SER A 51 2.49 -3.89 -12.15
N GLY A 52 2.20 -2.79 -11.46
CA GLY A 52 2.04 -2.83 -10.01
C GLY A 52 2.03 -1.47 -9.35
N TYR A 53 2.57 -1.42 -8.13
CA TYR A 53 2.64 -0.21 -7.31
C TYR A 53 3.97 -0.08 -6.58
N SER A 54 4.44 1.15 -6.46
CA SER A 54 5.49 1.56 -5.54
C SER A 54 4.92 2.30 -4.35
N PHE A 55 5.68 2.32 -3.26
CA PHE A 55 5.37 3.02 -2.02
C PHE A 55 6.65 3.67 -1.49
N THR A 56 6.75 4.98 -1.64
CA THR A 56 7.81 5.81 -1.06
C THR A 56 7.43 6.20 0.36
N ASP A 57 8.40 6.20 1.25
CA ASP A 57 8.24 6.43 2.69
C ASP A 57 7.09 5.62 3.32
N PHE A 58 6.95 4.34 2.93
CA PHE A 58 5.86 3.49 3.43
C PHE A 58 5.86 3.42 4.97
N GLY A 59 4.69 3.62 5.58
CA GLY A 59 4.48 3.76 7.03
C GLY A 59 5.05 5.04 7.66
N GLY A 60 5.58 5.97 6.86
CA GLY A 60 6.07 7.28 7.31
C GLY A 60 5.05 8.41 7.16
N GLU A 61 5.52 9.62 7.38
CA GLU A 61 4.69 10.84 7.33
C GLU A 61 4.44 11.30 5.88
N HIS A 62 5.35 10.97 4.96
CA HIS A 62 5.33 11.36 3.56
C HIS A 62 4.99 10.18 2.63
N GLU A 63 4.29 9.16 3.16
CA GLU A 63 3.96 7.96 2.38
C GLU A 63 3.24 8.34 1.08
N THR A 64 3.79 7.86 -0.03
CA THR A 64 3.29 8.13 -1.38
C THR A 64 3.19 6.84 -2.15
N LYS A 65 2.02 6.56 -2.73
CA LYS A 65 1.77 5.39 -3.57
C LYS A 65 1.63 5.79 -5.03
N SER A 66 2.40 5.14 -5.88
CA SER A 66 2.37 5.37 -7.33
C SER A 66 2.14 4.05 -8.08
N ARG A 67 1.45 4.12 -9.21
CA ARG A 67 1.36 3.01 -10.16
C ARG A 67 2.66 2.92 -10.93
N ILE A 68 3.11 1.71 -11.20
CA ILE A 68 4.31 1.46 -12.00
C ILE A 68 3.98 0.64 -13.24
N GLU A 69 4.75 0.90 -14.28
CA GLU A 69 4.78 0.12 -15.52
C GLU A 69 6.22 -0.13 -15.94
N GLY A 70 6.49 -1.26 -16.56
CA GLY A 70 7.84 -1.63 -16.90
C GLY A 70 7.94 -2.92 -17.72
N TYR A 71 9.17 -3.43 -17.79
CA TYR A 71 9.49 -4.61 -18.56
C TYR A 71 10.46 -5.52 -17.80
N TYR A 72 10.25 -6.83 -17.95
CA TYR A 72 11.19 -7.87 -17.55
C TYR A 72 11.73 -8.57 -18.80
N ASN A 73 13.05 -8.70 -18.89
CA ASN A 73 13.73 -9.43 -19.95
C ASN A 73 14.48 -10.62 -19.33
N ASP A 74 13.98 -11.83 -19.56
CA ASP A 74 14.58 -13.04 -18.99
C ASP A 74 15.92 -13.40 -19.64
N ASP A 75 16.16 -13.07 -20.90
CA ASP A 75 17.46 -13.35 -21.55
C ASP A 75 18.58 -12.49 -20.96
N LYS A 76 18.30 -11.20 -20.79
CA LYS A 76 19.23 -10.21 -20.22
C LYS A 76 19.28 -10.26 -18.70
N LYS A 77 18.34 -10.98 -18.07
CA LYS A 77 18.14 -10.97 -16.61
C LYS A 77 18.03 -9.53 -16.10
N GLU A 78 17.12 -8.77 -16.71
CA GLU A 78 16.96 -7.34 -16.43
C GLU A 78 15.49 -7.04 -16.15
N ILE A 79 15.25 -6.20 -15.13
CA ILE A 79 13.93 -5.61 -14.89
C ILE A 79 14.06 -4.10 -14.90
N SER A 80 13.04 -3.45 -15.45
CA SER A 80 12.88 -2.00 -15.40
C SER A 80 11.45 -1.66 -15.05
N PHE A 81 11.24 -0.55 -14.34
CA PHE A 81 9.92 0.04 -14.17
C PHE A 81 10.04 1.55 -13.98
N LYS A 82 8.98 2.25 -14.34
CA LYS A 82 8.79 3.66 -14.05
C LYS A 82 7.49 3.89 -13.30
N GLU A 83 7.49 4.87 -12.40
CA GLU A 83 6.27 5.42 -11.82
C GLU A 83 5.55 6.27 -12.89
N VAL A 84 4.26 6.03 -13.06
CA VAL A 84 3.46 6.60 -14.17
C VAL A 84 2.20 7.32 -13.71
N GLU A 85 1.76 7.11 -12.47
CA GLU A 85 0.55 7.74 -11.95
C GLU A 85 0.57 7.78 -10.43
N LEU A 86 0.37 8.96 -9.86
CA LEU A 86 0.14 9.13 -8.42
C LEU A 86 -1.24 8.58 -8.04
N ILE A 87 -1.28 7.67 -7.05
CA ILE A 87 -2.52 7.09 -6.51
C ILE A 87 -2.96 7.83 -5.25
N TYR A 88 -2.03 8.06 -4.32
CA TYR A 88 -2.22 8.95 -3.18
C TYR A 88 -0.88 9.42 -2.62
N THR A 89 -0.90 10.49 -1.84
CA THR A 89 0.24 10.97 -1.08
C THR A 89 -0.21 11.55 0.26
N LYS A 90 0.66 11.45 1.26
CA LYS A 90 0.54 12.16 2.55
C LYS A 90 1.49 13.35 2.65
N SER A 91 2.32 13.54 1.63
CA SER A 91 3.15 14.74 1.53
C SER A 91 2.27 15.95 1.28
N PRO A 92 2.65 17.12 1.82
CA PRO A 92 2.03 18.38 1.41
C PRO A 92 2.11 18.52 -0.11
N VAL A 93 0.99 18.84 -0.75
CA VAL A 93 0.91 19.12 -2.19
C VAL A 93 0.21 20.45 -2.40
N SER A 94 0.83 21.35 -3.12
CA SER A 94 0.15 22.48 -3.75
C SER A 94 -0.74 21.95 -4.88
N LEU A 95 -1.90 22.56 -5.08
CA LEU A 95 -2.84 22.16 -6.14
C LEU A 95 -2.24 22.32 -7.54
N ASP A 96 -1.31 23.25 -7.67
CA ASP A 96 -0.59 23.55 -8.91
C ASP A 96 0.57 22.56 -9.19
N ASP A 97 1.03 21.81 -8.18
CA ASP A 97 2.27 21.03 -8.23
C ASP A 97 2.05 19.53 -7.95
N PHE A 98 1.03 18.89 -8.56
CA PHE A 98 0.97 17.40 -8.61
C PHE A 98 2.11 16.77 -9.43
N ASP A 99 3.24 17.46 -9.54
CA ASP A 99 4.44 17.00 -10.20
C ASP A 99 5.41 16.38 -9.19
N PHE A 100 5.25 15.07 -9.02
CA PHE A 100 6.15 14.29 -8.18
C PHE A 100 7.38 13.85 -8.97
N CYS A 101 8.50 13.76 -8.25
CA CYS A 101 9.70 13.14 -8.75
C CYS A 101 9.49 11.63 -8.93
N ASN A 102 9.16 11.22 -10.15
CA ASN A 102 8.84 9.83 -10.49
C ASN A 102 10.11 9.01 -10.70
N ILE A 103 10.18 7.83 -10.08
CA ILE A 103 11.30 6.91 -10.19
C ILE A 103 11.24 6.14 -11.51
N ASN A 104 12.33 6.15 -12.26
CA ASN A 104 12.62 5.26 -13.39
C ASN A 104 13.81 4.38 -13.05
N PHE A 105 13.52 3.11 -12.73
CA PHE A 105 14.46 2.14 -12.16
C PHE A 105 14.88 1.09 -13.18
N ILE A 106 16.15 0.69 -13.12
CA ILE A 106 16.70 -0.44 -13.88
C ILE A 106 17.57 -1.30 -12.97
N SER A 107 17.28 -2.60 -12.92
CA SER A 107 18.11 -3.61 -12.26
C SER A 107 18.64 -4.62 -13.25
N LYS A 108 19.97 -4.64 -13.39
CA LYS A 108 20.69 -5.66 -14.15
C LYS A 108 20.95 -6.89 -13.29
N ARG A 109 21.00 -8.07 -13.92
CA ARG A 109 21.20 -9.38 -13.25
C ARG A 109 20.07 -9.75 -12.29
N PHE A 110 18.88 -9.21 -12.50
CA PHE A 110 17.68 -9.59 -11.78
C PHE A 110 17.03 -10.83 -12.39
N LYS A 111 16.53 -11.72 -11.53
CA LYS A 111 15.75 -12.91 -11.88
C LYS A 111 14.43 -12.86 -11.11
N LEU A 112 13.33 -13.22 -11.75
CA LEU A 112 12.08 -13.46 -11.03
C LEU A 112 12.32 -14.50 -9.92
N GLY A 113 11.72 -14.27 -8.74
CA GLY A 113 12.00 -15.05 -7.53
C GLY A 113 13.32 -14.73 -6.83
N SER A 114 14.10 -13.75 -7.29
CA SER A 114 15.30 -13.30 -6.59
C SER A 114 14.96 -12.72 -5.20
N ASP A 115 15.83 -13.01 -4.25
CA ASP A 115 15.78 -12.49 -2.88
C ASP A 115 16.20 -11.01 -2.76
N LYS A 116 16.78 -10.45 -3.83
CA LYS A 116 17.39 -9.13 -3.88
C LYS A 116 17.02 -8.45 -5.20
N MET A 117 16.75 -7.16 -5.11
CA MET A 117 16.61 -6.26 -6.26
C MET A 117 17.40 -5.00 -5.94
N MET A 118 18.43 -4.75 -6.75
CA MET A 118 19.36 -3.63 -6.58
C MET A 118 19.61 -3.00 -7.95
N GLY A 119 19.68 -1.68 -8.01
CA GLY A 119 19.93 -0.97 -9.26
C GLY A 119 19.80 0.53 -9.11
N ASP A 120 20.21 1.22 -10.17
CA ASP A 120 20.13 2.66 -10.24
C ASP A 120 18.72 3.08 -10.66
N PHE A 121 18.32 4.27 -10.23
CA PHE A 121 17.15 4.94 -10.76
C PHE A 121 17.45 6.38 -11.13
N LYS A 122 16.65 6.88 -12.07
CA LYS A 122 16.56 8.28 -12.43
C LYS A 122 15.20 8.80 -12.02
N GLY A 123 15.18 9.86 -11.24
CA GLY A 123 13.99 10.61 -10.89
C GLY A 123 13.73 11.67 -11.95
N THR A 124 12.50 11.72 -12.46
CA THR A 124 12.05 12.78 -13.35
C THR A 124 10.67 13.29 -12.96
N PHE A 125 10.46 14.58 -13.13
CA PHE A 125 9.16 15.21 -13.15
C PHE A 125 8.34 14.79 -14.38
N SER A 126 7.08 15.18 -14.41
CA SER A 126 6.08 14.83 -15.43
C SER A 126 6.42 15.44 -16.79
N ASP A 127 7.11 16.58 -16.80
CA ASP A 127 7.68 17.23 -17.98
C ASP A 127 9.00 16.59 -18.46
N GLY A 128 9.51 15.59 -17.74
CA GLY A 128 10.78 14.92 -18.00
C GLY A 128 12.01 15.61 -17.44
N ALA A 129 11.86 16.76 -16.77
CA ALA A 129 12.95 17.42 -16.07
C ALA A 129 13.50 16.51 -14.98
N LYS A 130 14.82 16.44 -14.86
CA LYS A 130 15.48 15.59 -13.86
C LYS A 130 15.31 16.20 -12.48
N CYS A 131 14.86 15.40 -11.52
CA CYS A 131 14.78 15.81 -10.11
C CYS A 131 15.96 15.26 -9.30
N LEU A 132 16.07 13.93 -9.17
CA LEU A 132 17.12 13.30 -8.38
C LEU A 132 17.52 11.95 -8.96
N ASN A 133 18.72 11.45 -8.65
CA ASN A 133 19.15 10.10 -9.02
C ASN A 133 19.64 9.37 -7.78
N GLY A 134 19.60 8.05 -7.80
CA GLY A 134 20.09 7.25 -6.69
C GLY A 134 20.04 5.76 -6.97
N GLU A 135 20.12 4.97 -5.91
CA GLU A 135 20.06 3.51 -5.96
C GLU A 135 18.85 3.01 -5.18
N LEU A 136 18.11 2.06 -5.74
CA LEU A 136 17.18 1.24 -4.95
C LEU A 136 17.90 -0.01 -4.47
N ALA A 137 17.88 -0.23 -3.15
CA ALA A 137 18.46 -1.41 -2.52
C ALA A 137 17.40 -2.16 -1.71
N MET A 138 16.90 -3.26 -2.26
CA MET A 138 15.75 -3.98 -1.71
C MET A 138 15.97 -5.47 -1.55
N ASN A 139 15.23 -6.05 -0.60
CA ASN A 139 15.10 -7.50 -0.41
C ASN A 139 13.65 -7.92 -0.64
N SER A 140 13.46 -9.17 -1.07
CA SER A 140 12.12 -9.75 -1.10
C SER A 140 11.52 -9.70 0.31
N VAL A 141 10.22 -9.37 0.40
CA VAL A 141 9.51 -9.31 1.68
C VAL A 141 9.60 -10.65 2.42
N GLU A 142 9.56 -11.76 1.69
CA GLU A 142 9.75 -13.10 2.25
C GLU A 142 11.13 -13.28 2.91
N LYS A 143 12.21 -12.80 2.27
CA LYS A 143 13.56 -12.86 2.87
C LYS A 143 13.66 -12.00 4.12
N ILE A 144 13.03 -10.81 4.12
CA ILE A 144 12.97 -9.93 5.28
C ILE A 144 12.27 -10.65 6.44
N GLN A 145 11.10 -11.26 6.20
CA GLN A 145 10.37 -12.04 7.19
C GLN A 145 11.18 -13.24 7.74
N LYS A 146 11.89 -13.97 6.87
CA LYS A 146 12.80 -15.06 7.28
C LYS A 146 13.92 -14.56 8.20
N ARG A 147 14.48 -13.37 7.95
CA ARG A 147 15.52 -12.78 8.82
C ARG A 147 14.96 -12.36 10.18
N ILE A 148 13.79 -11.73 10.19
CA ILE A 148 13.12 -11.31 11.43
C ILE A 148 12.78 -12.53 12.28
N SER A 149 12.16 -13.57 11.72
CA SER A 149 11.80 -14.78 12.47
C SER A 149 13.02 -15.49 13.07
N LYS A 150 14.15 -15.53 12.34
CA LYS A 150 15.42 -16.04 12.87
C LYS A 150 15.94 -15.18 14.02
N PHE A 151 15.88 -13.86 13.89
CA PHE A 151 16.28 -12.93 14.96
C PHE A 151 15.39 -13.09 16.19
N SER A 152 14.06 -13.08 16.04
CA SER A 152 13.11 -13.25 17.15
C SER A 152 13.31 -14.59 17.88
N LYS A 153 13.60 -15.68 17.15
CA LYS A 153 13.96 -16.98 17.78
C LYS A 153 15.23 -16.89 18.63
N LYS A 154 16.28 -16.22 18.14
CA LYS A 154 17.53 -16.00 18.90
C LYS A 154 17.29 -15.14 20.14
N VAL A 155 16.48 -14.10 20.03
CA VAL A 155 16.13 -13.23 21.16
C VAL A 155 15.34 -13.98 22.22
N LYS A 156 14.34 -14.78 21.80
CA LYS A 156 13.53 -15.61 22.71
C LYS A 156 14.38 -16.58 23.52
N ASN A 157 15.36 -17.22 22.89
CA ASN A 157 16.20 -18.25 23.52
C ASN A 157 17.42 -17.66 24.29
N SER A 158 17.56 -16.33 24.35
CA SER A 158 18.68 -15.70 25.03
C SER A 158 18.35 -15.41 26.50
N ASN A 159 19.16 -15.99 27.40
CA ASN A 159 19.10 -15.72 28.84
C ASN A 159 19.66 -14.33 29.21
N ARG A 160 20.33 -13.64 28.27
CA ARG A 160 20.98 -12.33 28.49
C ARG A 160 20.10 -11.14 28.12
N ILE A 161 18.90 -11.37 27.63
CA ILE A 161 17.97 -10.32 27.19
C ILE A 161 16.82 -10.23 28.19
N ALA A 162 16.54 -9.02 28.67
CA ALA A 162 15.42 -8.76 29.56
C ALA A 162 14.09 -9.15 28.90
N ASP A 163 13.15 -9.67 29.70
CA ASP A 163 11.87 -10.15 29.18
C ASP A 163 11.04 -9.04 28.53
N SER A 164 11.17 -7.79 28.99
CA SER A 164 10.56 -6.61 28.37
C SER A 164 10.98 -6.41 26.91
N ILE A 165 12.24 -6.71 26.57
CA ILE A 165 12.75 -6.63 25.20
C ILE A 165 12.27 -7.84 24.39
N LYS A 166 12.20 -9.03 24.99
CA LYS A 166 11.66 -10.23 24.33
C LYS A 166 10.21 -10.01 23.90
N THR A 167 9.38 -9.44 24.77
CA THR A 167 7.97 -9.12 24.47
C THR A 167 7.85 -8.11 23.33
N LYS A 168 8.68 -7.05 23.32
CA LYS A 168 8.71 -6.07 22.21
C LYS A 168 9.10 -6.71 20.87
N VAL A 169 10.11 -7.59 20.87
CA VAL A 169 10.59 -8.27 19.65
C VAL A 169 9.58 -9.30 19.11
N GLN A 170 8.80 -9.93 19.99
CA GLN A 170 7.71 -10.83 19.59
C GLN A 170 6.56 -10.07 18.90
N ASN A 171 6.33 -8.83 19.30
CA ASN A 171 5.28 -7.97 18.75
C ASN A 171 5.71 -7.19 17.50
N ILE A 172 6.87 -7.48 16.90
CA ILE A 172 7.30 -6.88 15.63
C ILE A 172 6.35 -7.32 14.51
N LYS A 173 5.28 -6.56 14.32
CA LYS A 173 4.28 -6.73 13.27
C LYS A 173 4.71 -6.01 11.99
N ILE A 174 5.91 -6.35 11.47
CA ILE A 174 6.39 -5.79 10.19
C ILE A 174 5.42 -6.11 9.04
N ILE A 175 4.69 -7.21 9.13
CA ILE A 175 3.64 -7.57 8.17
C ILE A 175 2.49 -6.55 8.19
N ASP A 176 2.08 -6.06 9.36
CA ASP A 176 0.97 -5.12 9.47
C ASP A 176 1.41 -3.73 8.96
N THR A 177 2.64 -3.32 9.25
CA THR A 177 3.21 -2.04 8.75
C THR A 177 3.49 -2.04 7.25
N LEU A 178 3.75 -3.20 6.66
CA LEU A 178 4.00 -3.32 5.21
C LEU A 178 2.72 -3.30 4.38
N ASN A 179 1.55 -3.61 4.95
CA ASN A 179 0.37 -3.95 4.16
C ASN A 179 -0.81 -2.98 4.28
N LEU A 180 -0.83 -2.05 5.25
CA LEU A 180 -1.96 -1.13 5.43
C LEU A 180 -1.50 0.31 5.62
N ASN A 181 -2.07 1.20 4.79
CA ASN A 181 -1.95 2.65 4.96
C ASN A 181 -2.77 3.08 6.19
N VAL A 182 -2.12 3.72 7.17
CA VAL A 182 -2.77 4.17 8.40
C VAL A 182 -3.10 5.66 8.33
N LEU A 183 -4.34 6.04 8.62
CA LEU A 183 -4.76 7.44 8.77
C LEU A 183 -4.56 7.86 10.23
N LYS A 184 -3.64 8.80 10.46
CA LYS A 184 -3.31 9.31 11.80
C LYS A 184 -3.94 10.68 12.06
N LYS A 185 -3.97 11.08 13.33
CA LYS A 185 -4.39 12.42 13.78
C LYS A 185 -3.71 13.52 12.97
N ASN A 186 -4.49 14.50 12.52
CA ASN A 186 -4.04 15.71 11.82
C ASN A 186 -3.22 15.43 10.54
N GLN A 187 -3.29 14.22 10.00
CA GLN A 187 -2.68 13.87 8.73
C GLN A 187 -3.70 14.09 7.61
N ILE A 188 -3.20 14.64 6.50
CA ILE A 188 -3.94 14.78 5.24
C ILE A 188 -3.45 13.70 4.28
N THR A 189 -4.37 12.95 3.69
CA THR A 189 -4.09 12.04 2.57
C THR A 189 -4.72 12.59 1.31
N THR A 190 -3.90 12.99 0.34
CA THR A 190 -4.36 13.53 -0.93
C THR A 190 -4.52 12.43 -1.97
N ILE A 191 -5.67 12.40 -2.65
CA ILE A 191 -6.03 11.42 -3.67
C ILE A 191 -6.40 12.16 -4.95
N PRO A 192 -5.55 12.16 -5.98
CA PRO A 192 -5.89 12.79 -7.23
C PRO A 192 -6.72 11.83 -8.11
N THR A 193 -7.86 12.27 -8.62
CA THR A 193 -8.78 11.43 -9.39
C THR A 193 -9.40 12.18 -10.57
N SER A 194 -9.65 11.47 -11.68
CA SER A 194 -10.40 11.98 -12.83
C SER A 194 -11.90 11.65 -12.75
N SER A 195 -12.32 10.94 -11.70
CA SER A 195 -13.68 10.45 -11.56
C SER A 195 -14.63 11.51 -11.02
N LYS A 196 -15.88 11.47 -11.49
CA LYS A 196 -16.94 12.39 -11.07
C LYS A 196 -17.57 12.03 -9.73
N SER A 197 -17.31 10.83 -9.23
CA SER A 197 -17.78 10.36 -7.94
C SER A 197 -16.86 9.29 -7.36
N LEU A 198 -16.95 9.10 -6.05
CA LEU A 198 -16.23 8.11 -5.27
C LEU A 198 -17.21 7.24 -4.51
N LYS A 199 -16.79 6.02 -4.19
CA LYS A 199 -17.42 5.19 -3.15
C LYS A 199 -16.49 5.09 -1.96
N LEU A 200 -16.98 5.51 -0.80
CA LEU A 200 -16.33 5.35 0.49
C LEU A 200 -16.97 4.17 1.22
N PHE A 201 -16.20 3.13 1.49
CA PHE A 201 -16.61 1.98 2.28
C PHE A 201 -16.05 2.09 3.69
N ILE A 202 -16.90 1.90 4.69
CA ILE A 202 -16.53 1.96 6.11
C ILE A 202 -16.96 0.66 6.77
N TYR A 203 -16.00 -0.02 7.39
CA TYR A 203 -16.24 -1.31 8.05
C TYR A 203 -15.12 -1.67 9.04
N ASP A 204 -15.40 -2.65 9.88
CA ASP A 204 -14.43 -3.22 10.80
C ASP A 204 -13.61 -4.31 10.09
N GLY A 205 -12.28 -4.15 10.07
CA GLY A 205 -11.35 -5.12 9.48
C GLY A 205 -10.86 -6.21 10.45
N GLY A 206 -11.22 -6.12 11.73
CA GLY A 206 -10.71 -6.93 12.83
C GLY A 206 -11.82 -7.45 13.75
N GLN A 207 -11.64 -7.25 15.06
CA GLN A 207 -12.63 -7.61 16.07
C GLN A 207 -13.54 -6.41 16.31
N ILE A 208 -14.86 -6.63 16.25
CA ILE A 208 -15.85 -5.59 16.56
C ILE A 208 -15.62 -5.13 17.99
N ASP A 209 -15.20 -3.87 18.15
CA ASP A 209 -14.88 -3.29 19.45
C ASP A 209 -15.69 -2.03 19.78
N ASP A 210 -16.80 -1.79 19.09
CA ASP A 210 -17.74 -0.67 19.30
C ASP A 210 -17.20 0.73 18.96
N ASP A 211 -16.20 0.80 18.08
CA ASP A 211 -15.76 2.03 17.44
C ASP A 211 -16.91 2.83 16.80
N ILE A 212 -16.88 4.16 16.96
CA ILE A 212 -17.90 5.07 16.39
C ILE A 212 -17.20 6.18 15.61
N VAL A 213 -17.66 6.42 14.38
CA VAL A 213 -17.14 7.48 13.51
C VAL A 213 -18.22 8.42 13.00
N THR A 214 -17.84 9.68 12.78
CA THR A 214 -18.61 10.65 12.01
C THR A 214 -17.80 11.04 10.77
N ILE A 215 -18.45 11.11 9.61
CA ILE A 215 -17.84 11.48 8.33
C ILE A 215 -18.45 12.78 7.85
N TYR A 216 -17.58 13.75 7.56
CA TYR A 216 -17.95 15.00 6.93
C TYR A 216 -17.43 15.06 5.50
N VAL A 217 -18.22 15.64 4.61
CA VAL A 217 -17.80 16.03 3.26
C VAL A 217 -18.01 17.53 3.12
N ASP A 218 -16.92 18.26 2.85
CA ASP A 218 -16.91 19.72 2.80
C ASP A 218 -17.59 20.36 4.02
N ASP A 219 -17.17 19.90 5.21
CA ASP A 219 -17.69 20.29 6.53
C ASP A 219 -19.18 20.00 6.80
N LYS A 220 -19.88 19.32 5.88
CA LYS A 220 -21.25 18.82 6.09
C LYS A 220 -21.21 17.36 6.52
N SER A 221 -21.91 17.00 7.60
CA SER A 221 -21.99 15.60 8.02
C SER A 221 -22.74 14.77 6.98
N LEU A 222 -22.07 13.74 6.44
CA LEU A 222 -22.64 12.75 5.53
C LEU A 222 -23.05 11.48 6.28
N LEU A 223 -22.35 11.16 7.37
CA LEU A 223 -22.63 10.01 8.23
C LEU A 223 -22.32 10.41 9.68
N THR A 224 -23.31 10.36 10.57
CA THR A 224 -23.16 10.83 11.97
C THR A 224 -23.17 9.67 12.95
N LYS A 225 -22.20 9.64 13.88
CA LYS A 225 -22.12 8.70 15.02
C LYS A 225 -22.40 7.25 14.62
N TYR A 226 -21.82 6.83 13.50
CA TYR A 226 -22.00 5.49 12.99
C TYR A 226 -21.12 4.51 13.77
N ARG A 227 -21.76 3.57 14.46
CA ARG A 227 -21.08 2.42 15.06
C ARG A 227 -20.59 1.51 13.94
N ILE A 228 -19.28 1.28 13.91
CA ILE A 228 -18.64 0.45 12.89
C ILE A 228 -19.14 -0.99 13.03
N SER A 229 -19.31 -1.67 11.90
CA SER A 229 -19.69 -3.07 11.86
C SER A 229 -18.86 -3.82 10.81
N LYS A 230 -18.93 -5.15 10.83
CA LYS A 230 -18.32 -5.99 9.79
C LYS A 230 -18.93 -5.77 8.40
N ALA A 231 -20.18 -5.31 8.34
CA ALA A 231 -20.84 -5.03 7.06
C ALA A 231 -20.33 -3.71 6.48
N LYS A 232 -19.99 -3.71 5.19
CA LYS A 232 -19.54 -2.50 4.49
C LYS A 232 -20.68 -1.49 4.41
N LYS A 233 -20.53 -0.35 5.11
CA LYS A 233 -21.34 0.84 4.86
C LYS A 233 -20.76 1.56 3.64
N ILE A 234 -21.60 1.85 2.65
CA ILE A 234 -21.20 2.53 1.42
C ILE A 234 -21.76 3.96 1.46
N LEU A 235 -20.89 4.93 1.21
CA LEU A 235 -21.26 6.33 0.97
C LEU A 235 -20.80 6.71 -0.44
N GLU A 236 -21.69 7.27 -1.24
CA GLU A 236 -21.34 7.82 -2.56
C GLU A 236 -21.09 9.33 -2.43
N ILE A 237 -19.93 9.78 -2.91
CA ILE A 237 -19.47 11.16 -2.76
C ILE A 237 -19.25 11.75 -4.15
N PRO A 238 -20.03 12.76 -4.58
CA PRO A 238 -19.80 13.43 -5.85
C PRO A 238 -18.57 14.35 -5.79
N ILE A 239 -17.78 14.37 -6.86
CA ILE A 239 -16.60 15.22 -7.02
C ILE A 239 -16.92 16.38 -7.95
N ASN A 240 -17.48 17.42 -7.35
CA ASN A 240 -17.98 18.60 -8.06
C ASN A 240 -17.05 19.82 -7.93
N LYS A 241 -16.07 19.75 -7.04
CA LYS A 241 -15.10 20.82 -6.77
C LYS A 241 -13.70 20.37 -7.18
N GLU A 242 -12.79 21.35 -7.24
CA GLU A 242 -11.37 21.10 -7.40
C GLU A 242 -10.81 20.24 -6.27
N ILE A 243 -11.13 20.60 -5.02
CA ILE A 243 -10.90 19.77 -3.83
C ILE A 243 -12.24 19.44 -3.18
N THR A 244 -12.44 18.16 -2.88
CA THR A 244 -13.50 17.67 -2.00
C THR A 244 -12.86 17.13 -0.73
N LYS A 245 -13.21 17.71 0.41
CA LYS A 245 -12.59 17.36 1.71
C LYS A 245 -13.43 16.31 2.42
N ILE A 246 -12.84 15.16 2.73
CA ILE A 246 -13.47 14.11 3.53
C ILE A 246 -12.78 14.08 4.88
N LYS A 247 -13.52 14.43 5.93
CA LYS A 247 -13.00 14.44 7.31
C LYS A 247 -13.60 13.29 8.09
N VAL A 248 -12.75 12.50 8.72
CA VAL A 248 -13.13 11.38 9.58
C VAL A 248 -12.89 11.80 11.02
N LEU A 249 -13.94 11.78 11.83
CA LEU A 249 -13.92 12.05 13.26
C LEU A 249 -14.14 10.75 14.04
N SER A 250 -13.25 10.46 14.99
CA SER A 250 -13.43 9.40 15.97
C SER A 250 -14.31 9.88 17.11
N GLU A 251 -15.56 9.41 17.17
CA GLU A 251 -16.54 9.78 18.21
C GLU A 251 -16.37 8.92 19.47
N ALA A 252 -15.99 7.67 19.28
CA ALA A 252 -15.64 6.73 20.34
C ALA A 252 -14.55 5.79 19.84
N VAL A 253 -13.66 5.44 20.76
CA VAL A 253 -12.69 4.36 20.60
C VAL A 253 -13.25 3.13 21.31
N GLY A 254 -13.10 1.99 20.66
CA GLY A 254 -13.45 0.71 21.20
C GLY A 254 -12.49 0.23 22.28
N SER A 255 -12.59 -1.05 22.60
CA SER A 255 -11.77 -1.69 23.65
C SER A 255 -10.26 -1.73 23.34
N ILE A 256 -9.85 -1.48 22.09
CA ILE A 256 -8.45 -1.59 21.63
C ILE A 256 -7.66 -0.28 21.83
N GLY A 257 -8.31 0.79 22.30
CA GLY A 257 -7.66 2.03 22.72
C GLY A 257 -7.44 3.07 21.61
N SER A 258 -7.74 2.72 20.35
CA SER A 258 -7.89 3.67 19.25
C SER A 258 -8.95 3.16 18.27
N ASN A 259 -9.49 4.07 17.47
CA ASN A 259 -10.47 3.74 16.44
C ASN A 259 -9.78 3.11 15.23
N THR A 260 -10.18 1.89 14.87
CA THR A 260 -9.55 1.03 13.86
C THR A 260 -10.45 0.75 12.65
N ALA A 261 -11.30 1.71 12.28
CA ALA A 261 -12.09 1.69 11.07
C ALA A 261 -11.24 1.38 9.83
N ILE A 262 -11.69 0.43 9.01
CA ILE A 262 -11.24 0.35 7.62
C ILE A 262 -12.03 1.37 6.81
N ILE A 263 -11.29 2.22 6.11
CA ILE A 263 -11.81 3.16 5.13
C ILE A 263 -11.25 2.74 3.78
N GLU A 264 -12.12 2.30 2.89
CA GLU A 264 -11.75 1.90 1.53
C GLU A 264 -12.37 2.90 0.55
N ILE A 265 -11.53 3.50 -0.28
CA ILE A 265 -11.91 4.55 -1.23
C ILE A 265 -11.77 3.95 -2.62
N TYR A 266 -12.85 3.99 -3.39
CA TYR A 266 -12.88 3.52 -4.76
C TYR A 266 -13.35 4.65 -5.68
N ASP A 267 -12.51 5.01 -6.63
CA ASP A 267 -12.81 6.06 -7.61
C ASP A 267 -13.25 5.50 -8.97
N GLY A 268 -13.56 4.21 -9.09
CA GLY A 268 -13.87 3.57 -10.38
C GLY A 268 -12.67 2.90 -11.04
N LYS A 269 -11.44 3.35 -10.75
CA LYS A 269 -10.20 2.79 -11.30
C LYS A 269 -9.28 2.22 -10.21
N ASN A 270 -9.09 2.99 -9.16
CA ASN A 270 -8.17 2.73 -8.07
C ASN A 270 -8.95 2.42 -6.79
N THR A 271 -8.43 1.46 -6.02
CA THR A 271 -8.90 1.17 -4.67
C THR A 271 -7.79 1.47 -3.67
N ILE A 272 -8.09 2.35 -2.72
CA ILE A 272 -7.18 2.74 -1.64
C ILE A 272 -7.79 2.24 -0.34
N LYS A 273 -7.14 1.26 0.29
CA LYS A 273 -7.56 0.70 1.56
C LYS A 273 -6.70 1.28 2.68
N THR A 274 -7.35 1.94 3.63
CA THR A 274 -6.69 2.54 4.79
C THR A 274 -7.34 2.06 6.08
N MET A 275 -6.63 2.23 7.19
CA MET A 275 -7.12 1.96 8.54
C MET A 275 -6.94 3.22 9.38
N THR A 276 -7.95 3.63 10.15
CA THR A 276 -7.78 4.73 11.10
C THR A 276 -6.93 4.28 12.29
N ASN A 277 -6.22 5.22 12.89
CA ASN A 277 -5.63 5.07 14.22
C ASN A 277 -5.81 6.41 14.93
N LEU A 278 -6.99 6.60 15.51
CA LEU A 278 -7.45 7.87 16.07
C LEU A 278 -7.95 7.66 17.51
N GLU A 279 -7.51 8.52 18.42
CA GLU A 279 -8.11 8.62 19.75
C GLU A 279 -9.49 9.31 19.68
N LYS A 280 -10.25 9.27 20.77
CA LYS A 280 -11.56 9.92 20.84
C LYS A 280 -11.42 11.43 20.64
N GLY A 281 -12.20 11.98 19.71
CA GLY A 281 -12.20 13.39 19.34
C GLY A 281 -11.13 13.75 18.30
N GLU A 282 -10.27 12.82 17.91
CA GLU A 282 -9.28 13.06 16.87
C GLU A 282 -9.86 12.97 15.47
N THR A 283 -9.22 13.68 14.55
CA THR A 283 -9.62 13.72 13.14
C THR A 283 -8.45 13.44 12.21
N THR A 284 -8.78 12.94 11.03
CA THR A 284 -7.90 12.83 9.87
C THR A 284 -8.66 13.31 8.64
N GLU A 285 -7.94 13.80 7.64
CA GLU A 285 -8.51 14.41 6.44
C GLU A 285 -8.03 13.67 5.20
N ILE A 286 -8.93 13.51 4.25
CA ILE A 286 -8.65 12.99 2.92
C ILE A 286 -9.07 14.06 1.93
N ASP A 287 -8.09 14.62 1.23
CA ASP A 287 -8.33 15.62 0.19
C ASP A 287 -8.43 14.91 -1.15
N VAL A 288 -9.63 14.90 -1.73
CA VAL A 288 -9.85 14.32 -3.05
C VAL A 288 -9.78 15.43 -4.09
N VAL A 289 -8.75 15.35 -4.93
CA VAL A 289 -8.39 16.39 -5.87
C VAL A 289 -8.76 15.96 -7.28
N ARG A 290 -9.56 16.80 -7.95
CA ARG A 290 -10.00 16.51 -9.31
C ARG A 290 -8.89 16.85 -10.30
N LYS A 291 -8.41 15.83 -11.03
CA LYS A 291 -7.55 16.02 -12.20
C LYS A 291 -8.36 16.68 -13.32
N GLN A 292 -7.83 17.75 -13.90
CA GLN A 292 -8.42 18.42 -15.06
C GLN A 292 -8.29 17.56 -16.32
#